data_AF-A0A3C0G5Q1-F1
#
_entry.id   AF-A0A3C0G5Q1-F1
#
_cell.length_a   1.000
_cell.length_b   1.000
_cell.length_c   1.000
_cell.angle_alpha   90.00
_cell.angle_beta   90.00
_cell.angle_gamma   90.00
#
_symmetry.space_group_name_H-M   'P 1'
#
loop_
_entity.id
_entity.type
_entity.pdbx_description
1 polymer ?
#
loop_
_entity_poly.entity_id
_entity_poly.type
_entity_poly.pdbx_seq_one_letter_code
_entity_poly.pdbx_strand_id
1 'polypeptide(L)'
;MNKNTNVYEETLGRDIKLNKISSGTGQPTFSFAISPTGDLDVVQGRKNIEQAIEIKLNTTRGELPLHQGFGFVPIIGAKGTRNLNFNLYLSLNDTMLSDGRIEDLSKVKIQIKE
;
A
#
# COMPACT_ATOMS: atom_id res chain seq x y z
N MET A 1 0.25 26.68 16.19
CA MET A 1 -0.26 26.18 14.90
C MET A 1 0.67 26.66 13.80
N ASN A 2 1.55 25.79 13.30
CA ASN A 2 2.48 26.14 12.21
C ASN A 2 1.70 26.17 10.88
N LYS A 3 1.39 27.38 10.39
CA LYS A 3 0.77 27.64 9.08
C LYS A 3 1.80 27.54 7.95
N ASN A 4 2.28 26.34 7.68
CA ASN A 4 3.05 26.04 6.46
C ASN A 4 2.92 24.56 6.08
N THR A 5 1.74 23.98 6.27
CA THR A 5 1.39 22.74 5.56
C THR A 5 1.27 23.08 4.09
N ASN A 6 2.24 22.61 3.32
CA ASN A 6 2.22 22.67 1.87
C ASN A 6 0.85 22.15 1.38
N VAL A 7 0.13 22.90 0.53
CA VAL A 7 -1.25 22.57 0.09
C VAL A 7 -1.35 21.12 -0.41
N TYR A 8 -0.26 20.62 -1.01
CA TYR A 8 -0.12 19.22 -1.41
C TYR A 8 -0.31 18.22 -0.26
N GLU A 9 0.24 18.47 0.93
CA GLU A 9 0.11 17.55 2.07
C GLU A 9 -1.33 17.48 2.60
N GLU A 10 -2.12 18.55 2.45
CA GLU A 10 -3.53 18.54 2.83
C GLU A 10 -4.38 17.72 1.84
N THR A 11 -4.08 17.79 0.54
CA THR A 11 -4.79 17.01 -0.49
C THR A 11 -4.60 15.50 -0.38
N LEU A 12 -3.49 15.05 0.21
CA LEU A 12 -3.19 13.62 0.37
C LEU A 12 -3.87 12.99 1.59
N GLY A 13 -4.55 13.82 2.38
CA GLY A 13 -5.40 13.42 3.49
C GLY A 13 -4.64 13.00 4.74
N ARG A 14 -5.41 12.52 5.72
CA ARG A 14 -4.92 12.04 7.01
C ARG A 14 -5.68 10.78 7.39
N ASP A 15 -4.98 9.84 8.00
CA ASP A 15 -5.55 8.59 8.49
C ASP A 15 -4.87 8.17 9.81
N ILE A 16 -5.36 7.09 10.41
CA ILE A 16 -4.76 6.46 11.57
C ILE A 16 -3.46 5.80 11.15
N LYS A 17 -2.40 6.06 11.92
CA LYS A 17 -1.10 5.47 11.66
C LYS A 17 -1.07 4.02 12.10
N LEU A 18 -0.50 3.18 11.24
CA LEU A 18 -0.31 1.76 11.50
C LEU A 18 1.18 1.46 11.66
N ASN A 19 1.51 0.64 12.64
CA ASN A 19 2.82 0.04 12.80
C ASN A 19 2.84 -1.29 12.06
N LYS A 20 3.76 -1.42 11.11
CA LYS A 20 4.03 -2.69 10.46
C LYS A 20 4.82 -3.60 11.41
N ILE A 21 4.23 -4.74 11.75
CA ILE A 21 4.87 -5.81 12.51
C ILE A 21 5.31 -6.87 11.50
N SER A 22 6.62 -6.97 11.27
CA SER A 22 7.18 -7.98 10.37
C SER A 22 7.41 -9.29 11.13
N SER A 23 6.54 -10.27 10.89
CA SER A 23 6.68 -11.64 11.40
C SER A 23 7.39 -12.52 10.36
N GLY A 24 8.72 -12.57 10.42
CA GLY A 24 9.54 -13.54 9.67
C GLY A 24 9.19 -13.65 8.17
N THR A 25 8.82 -14.86 7.71
CA THR A 25 8.53 -15.20 6.30
C THR A 25 7.06 -15.01 5.88
N GLY A 26 6.23 -14.39 6.74
CA GLY A 26 4.79 -14.20 6.49
C GLY A 26 4.43 -12.83 5.90
N GLN A 27 3.14 -12.67 5.56
CA GLN A 27 2.58 -11.34 5.30
C GLN A 27 2.69 -10.49 6.57
N PRO A 28 3.10 -9.21 6.46
CA PRO A 28 3.21 -8.34 7.63
C PRO A 28 1.84 -8.09 8.23
N THR A 29 1.77 -8.04 9.55
CA THR A 29 0.57 -7.61 10.25
C THR A 29 0.67 -6.12 10.58
N PHE A 30 -0.47 -5.43 10.58
CA PHE A 30 -0.54 -4.01 10.91
C PHE A 30 -1.25 -3.84 12.25
N SER A 31 -0.66 -3.06 13.14
CA SER A 31 -1.26 -2.69 14.43
C SER A 31 -1.41 -1.18 14.53
N PHE A 32 -2.34 -0.70 15.35
CA PHE A 32 -2.49 0.74 15.56
C PHE A 32 -1.28 1.33 16.29
N ALA A 33 -0.80 2.47 15.82
CA ALA A 33 0.20 3.25 16.53
C ALA A 33 -0.49 4.08 17.64
N ILE A 34 0.10 4.07 18.83
CA ILE A 34 -0.37 4.83 19.99
C ILE A 34 0.60 5.99 20.23
N SER A 35 0.08 7.19 20.35
CA SER A 35 0.81 8.42 20.63
C SER A 35 1.31 8.44 22.10
N PRO A 36 2.30 9.31 22.44
CA PRO A 36 2.77 9.44 23.82
C PRO A 36 1.69 9.86 24.83
N THR A 37 0.57 10.42 24.37
CA THR A 37 -0.56 10.82 25.22
C THR A 37 -1.57 9.67 25.45
N GLY A 38 -1.39 8.54 24.77
CA GLY A 38 -2.29 7.37 24.86
C GLY A 38 -3.39 7.33 23.79
N ASP A 39 -3.48 8.34 22.92
CA ASP A 39 -4.43 8.37 21.80
C ASP A 39 -3.89 7.64 20.56
N LEU A 40 -4.75 7.32 19.60
CA LEU A 40 -4.33 6.81 18.29
C LEU A 40 -3.47 7.86 17.56
N ASP A 41 -2.28 7.45 17.12
CA ASP A 41 -1.39 8.30 16.33
C ASP A 41 -1.95 8.43 14.89
N VAL A 42 -1.63 9.55 14.26
CA VAL A 42 -2.13 9.89 12.92
C VAL A 42 -1.00 10.00 11.92
N VAL A 43 -1.26 9.60 10.70
CA VAL A 43 -0.37 9.79 9.55
C VAL A 43 -1.06 10.71 8.56
N GLN A 44 -0.30 11.63 7.97
CA GLN A 44 -0.84 12.62 7.04
C GLN A 44 0.07 12.78 5.83
N GLY A 45 -0.52 13.30 4.76
CA GLY A 45 0.26 13.78 3.64
C GLY A 45 0.91 12.65 2.85
N ARG A 46 2.17 12.84 2.44
CA ARG A 46 2.92 11.82 1.70
C ARG A 46 3.01 10.48 2.44
N LYS A 47 3.24 10.51 3.76
CA LYS A 47 3.35 9.29 4.58
C LYS A 47 2.05 8.50 4.63
N ASN A 48 0.91 9.18 4.50
CA ASN A 48 -0.39 8.54 4.43
C ASN A 48 -0.54 7.71 3.14
N ILE A 49 -0.08 8.25 2.01
CA ILE A 49 -0.05 7.49 0.75
C ILE A 49 0.90 6.30 0.85
N GLU A 50 2.10 6.50 1.38
CA GLU A 50 3.07 5.42 1.55
C GLU A 50 2.48 4.27 2.37
N GLN A 51 1.80 4.58 3.48
CA GLN A 51 1.07 3.59 4.28
C GLN A 51 -0.06 2.93 3.48
N ALA A 52 -0.87 3.69 2.73
CA ALA A 52 -1.96 3.14 1.93
C ALA A 52 -1.48 2.18 0.83
N ILE A 53 -0.37 2.52 0.15
CA ILE A 53 0.29 1.66 -0.84
C ILE A 53 0.76 0.37 -0.16
N GLU A 54 1.39 0.48 1.01
CA GLU A 54 1.90 -0.67 1.74
C GLU A 54 0.76 -1.62 2.15
N ILE A 55 -0.36 -1.09 2.66
CA ILE A 55 -1.54 -1.90 2.97
C ILE A 55 -2.04 -2.62 1.72
N LYS A 56 -2.25 -1.90 0.61
CA LYS A 56 -2.75 -2.47 -0.65
C LYS A 56 -1.87 -3.59 -1.20
N LEU A 57 -0.55 -3.45 -1.10
CA LEU A 57 0.39 -4.46 -1.59
C LEU A 57 0.49 -5.69 -0.68
N ASN A 58 0.12 -5.57 0.60
CA ASN A 58 0.17 -6.67 1.56
C ASN A 58 -1.20 -7.31 1.85
N THR A 59 -2.31 -6.68 1.42
CA THR A 59 -3.63 -7.29 1.43
C THR A 59 -3.83 -8.15 0.20
N THR A 60 -4.31 -9.37 0.41
CA THR A 60 -4.60 -10.29 -0.69
C THR A 60 -5.89 -9.87 -1.39
N ARG A 61 -5.90 -9.85 -2.72
CA ARG A 61 -7.13 -9.56 -3.47
C ARG A 61 -8.25 -10.52 -3.09
N GLY A 62 -9.42 -9.97 -2.74
CA GLY A 62 -10.58 -10.73 -2.27
C GLY A 62 -10.63 -10.99 -0.76
N GLU A 63 -9.62 -10.56 0.00
CA GLU A 63 -9.59 -10.70 1.46
C GLU A 63 -10.62 -9.81 2.16
N LEU A 64 -10.91 -8.63 1.59
CA LEU A 64 -11.92 -7.71 2.12
C LEU A 64 -13.32 -8.05 1.58
N PRO A 65 -14.29 -8.47 2.42
CA PRO A 65 -15.58 -8.98 1.97
C PRO A 65 -16.38 -8.01 1.10
N LEU A 66 -16.30 -6.70 1.39
CA LEU A 66 -17.02 -5.66 0.68
C LEU A 66 -16.20 -4.98 -0.44
N HIS A 67 -14.91 -5.32 -0.55
CA HIS A 67 -13.99 -4.69 -1.49
C HIS A 67 -13.15 -5.74 -2.21
N GLN A 68 -13.80 -6.57 -3.02
CA GLN A 68 -13.14 -7.70 -3.70
C GLN A 68 -12.00 -7.29 -4.63
N GLY A 69 -12.06 -6.08 -5.21
CA GLY A 69 -11.00 -5.52 -6.06
C GLY A 69 -9.82 -4.93 -5.28
N PHE A 70 -9.94 -4.77 -3.96
CA PHE A 70 -8.87 -4.24 -3.13
C PHE A 70 -7.80 -5.29 -2.90
N GLY A 71 -6.53 -4.86 -2.93
CA GLY A 71 -5.39 -5.72 -2.66
C GLY A 71 -4.69 -6.20 -3.92
N PHE A 72 -3.50 -6.77 -3.70
CA PHE A 72 -2.64 -7.31 -4.74
C PHE A 72 -2.83 -8.82 -4.86
N VAL A 73 -2.62 -9.37 -6.06
CA VAL A 73 -2.63 -10.82 -6.29
C VAL A 73 -1.22 -11.36 -6.01
N PRO A 74 -0.96 -12.04 -4.88
CA PRO A 74 0.35 -12.58 -4.59
C PRO A 74 0.63 -13.78 -5.51
N ILE A 75 1.86 -13.86 -6.00
CA ILE A 75 2.33 -14.98 -6.80
C ILE A 75 3.46 -15.66 -6.04
N ILE A 76 3.13 -16.73 -5.33
CA ILE A 76 4.07 -17.52 -4.53
C ILE A 76 4.18 -18.91 -5.14
N GLY A 77 5.40 -19.42 -5.30
CA GLY A 77 5.65 -20.78 -5.79
C GLY A 77 5.50 -20.97 -7.31
N ALA A 78 5.25 -19.90 -8.07
CA ALA A 78 5.20 -19.98 -9.52
C ALA A 78 6.59 -19.78 -10.16
N LYS A 79 6.87 -20.52 -11.24
CA LYS A 79 8.08 -20.31 -12.03
C LYS A 79 8.09 -18.91 -12.65
N GLY A 80 9.19 -18.19 -12.51
CA GLY A 80 9.42 -16.93 -13.21
C GLY A 80 9.26 -17.11 -14.72
N THR A 81 8.20 -16.56 -15.30
CA THR A 81 7.98 -16.54 -16.75
C THR A 81 7.64 -15.13 -17.20
N ARG A 82 7.82 -14.85 -18.49
CA ARG A 82 7.43 -13.54 -19.07
C ARG A 82 5.94 -13.24 -18.85
N ASN A 83 5.08 -14.24 -18.97
CA ASN A 83 3.65 -14.11 -18.72
C ASN A 83 3.37 -13.77 -17.25
N LEU A 84 4.14 -14.36 -16.32
CA LEU A 84 4.03 -14.04 -14.90
C LEU A 84 4.41 -12.60 -14.60
N ASN A 85 5.54 -12.14 -15.15
CA ASN A 85 5.99 -10.75 -15.03
C ASN A 85 4.95 -9.77 -15.56
N PHE A 86 4.36 -10.07 -16.72
CA PHE A 86 3.31 -9.25 -17.32
C PHE A 86 2.05 -9.20 -16.46
N ASN A 87 1.60 -10.35 -15.93
CA ASN A 87 0.42 -10.41 -15.05
C ASN A 87 0.65 -9.65 -13.73
N LEU A 88 1.85 -9.76 -13.13
CA LEU A 88 2.21 -8.97 -11.95
C LEU A 88 2.18 -7.47 -12.25
N TYR A 89 2.64 -7.07 -13.43
CA TYR A 89 2.64 -5.67 -13.84
C TYR A 89 1.20 -5.16 -13.98
N LEU A 90 0.32 -5.91 -14.63
CA LEU A 90 -1.09 -5.55 -14.74
C LEU A 90 -1.77 -5.47 -13.37
N SER A 91 -1.56 -6.47 -12.50
CA SER A 91 -2.10 -6.50 -11.14
C SER A 91 -1.64 -5.29 -10.32
N LEU A 92 -0.36 -4.92 -10.42
CA LEU A 92 0.19 -3.76 -9.73
C LEU A 92 -0.43 -2.45 -10.23
N ASN A 93 -0.55 -2.28 -11.56
CA ASN A 93 -1.16 -1.09 -12.14
C ASN A 93 -2.62 -0.95 -11.73
N ASP A 94 -3.42 -2.00 -11.88
CA ASP A 94 -4.83 -2.04 -11.48
C ASP A 94 -5.01 -1.69 -10.00
N THR A 95 -4.17 -2.27 -9.13
CA THR A 95 -4.24 -2.04 -7.68
C THR A 95 -3.87 -0.60 -7.32
N MET A 96 -2.85 -0.02 -7.94
CA MET A 96 -2.40 1.34 -7.61
C MET A 96 -3.32 2.42 -8.21
N LEU A 97 -3.73 2.27 -9.47
CA LEU A 97 -4.62 3.22 -10.15
C LEU A 97 -6.06 3.20 -9.61
N SER A 98 -6.42 2.18 -8.81
CA SER A 98 -7.65 2.22 -8.01
C SER A 98 -7.64 3.31 -6.92
N ASP A 99 -6.46 3.84 -6.56
CA ASP A 99 -6.36 4.98 -5.65
C ASP A 99 -6.54 6.29 -6.41
N GLY A 100 -7.62 7.03 -6.14
CA GLY A 100 -7.88 8.31 -6.81
C GLY A 100 -6.83 9.41 -6.54
N ARG A 101 -5.89 9.19 -5.63
CA ARG A 101 -4.75 10.10 -5.38
C ARG A 101 -3.54 9.81 -6.27
N ILE A 102 -3.51 8.66 -6.96
CA ILE A 102 -2.43 8.25 -7.85
C ILE A 102 -2.88 8.49 -9.28
N GLU A 103 -2.26 9.46 -9.95
CA GLU A 103 -2.59 9.82 -11.34
C GLU A 103 -1.91 8.89 -12.36
N ASP A 104 -0.63 8.56 -12.13
CA ASP A 104 0.18 7.77 -13.05
C ASP A 104 1.23 6.92 -12.33
N LEU A 105 1.61 5.81 -12.97
CA LEU A 105 2.67 4.90 -12.56
C LEU A 105 3.79 4.87 -13.61
N SER A 106 4.48 5.98 -13.77
CA SER A 106 5.66 6.01 -14.65
C SER A 106 6.79 5.13 -14.12
N LYS A 107 7.43 4.36 -15.02
CA LYS A 107 8.67 3.59 -14.79
C LYS A 107 8.60 2.42 -13.79
N VAL A 108 7.43 1.83 -13.60
CA VAL A 108 7.32 0.57 -12.84
C VAL A 108 8.10 -0.56 -13.53
N LYS A 109 8.99 -1.21 -12.79
CA LYS A 109 9.81 -2.33 -13.28
C LYS A 109 9.63 -3.54 -12.37
N ILE A 110 9.21 -4.67 -12.94
CA ILE A 110 9.10 -5.95 -12.24
C ILE A 110 10.20 -6.86 -12.75
N GLN A 111 10.99 -7.40 -11.82
CA GLN A 111 12.07 -8.34 -12.10
C GLN A 111 11.95 -9.53 -11.16
N ILE A 112 11.48 -10.67 -11.68
CA ILE A 112 11.63 -11.95 -10.98
C ILE A 112 13.07 -12.42 -11.23
N LYS A 113 13.82 -12.68 -10.16
CA LYS A 113 15.12 -13.35 -10.26
C LYS A 113 14.87 -14.83 -10.54
N GLU A 114 15.46 -15.32 -11.62
CA GLU A 114 15.50 -16.75 -11.96
C GLU A 114 16.41 -17.53 -11.02
#